data_AF-A0A2M9T8M1-F1
#
_entry.id   AF-A0A2M9T8M1-F1
#
_cell.length_a   1.000
_cell.length_b   1.000
_cell.length_c   1.000
_cell.angle_alpha   90.00
_cell.angle_beta   90.00
_cell.angle_gamma   90.00
#
_symmetry.space_group_name_H-M   'P 1'
#
loop_
_entity.id
_entity.type
_entity.pdbx_description
1 polymer ?
#
loop_
_entity_poly.entity_id
_entity_poly.type
_entity_poly.pdbx_seq_one_letter_code
_entity_poly.pdbx_strand_id
1 'polypeptide(L)'
;MNRRELLKMIALTTGAAMIGGKSLFAFSDAGQADHSFSSQDVERLDELAETILPRTDTPGAKDAGVGEFMAMFVSDCYTPSEREVFYFGLALTDPHEIDKKIRMI
;
A
#
# COMPACT_ATOMS: atom_id res chain seq x y z
N MET A 1 -48.90 22.09 -12.65
CA MET A 1 -47.93 22.69 -11.70
C MET A 1 -47.07 21.59 -11.10
N ASN A 2 -45.85 21.48 -11.60
CA ASN A 2 -44.96 20.32 -11.44
C ASN A 2 -44.14 20.40 -10.14
N ARG A 3 -44.82 20.34 -8.98
CA ARG A 3 -44.16 20.36 -7.66
C ARG A 3 -43.17 19.20 -7.47
N ARG A 4 -43.47 18.02 -8.02
CA ARG A 4 -42.58 16.85 -7.94
C ARG A 4 -41.31 17.04 -8.76
N GLU A 5 -41.40 17.75 -9.87
CA GLU A 5 -40.28 18.00 -10.79
C GLU A 5 -39.35 19.08 -10.23
N LEU A 6 -39.93 20.14 -9.65
CA LEU A 6 -39.17 21.16 -8.93
C LEU A 6 -38.39 20.56 -7.74
N LEU A 7 -39.01 19.69 -6.95
CA LEU A 7 -38.34 19.02 -5.83
C LEU A 7 -37.19 18.11 -6.29
N LYS A 8 -37.35 17.42 -7.43
CA LYS A 8 -36.27 16.60 -8.02
C LYS A 8 -35.10 17.47 -8.49
N MET A 9 -35.37 18.62 -9.10
CA MET A 9 -34.33 19.55 -9.56
C MET A 9 -33.55 20.17 -8.40
N ILE A 10 -34.23 20.55 -7.31
CA ILE A 10 -33.58 21.08 -6.10
C ILE A 10 -32.72 19.99 -5.43
N ALA A 11 -33.23 18.77 -5.32
CA ALA A 11 -32.49 17.65 -4.77
C ALA A 11 -31.25 17.29 -5.60
N LEU A 12 -31.36 17.29 -6.95
CA LEU A 12 -30.23 17.04 -7.84
C LEU A 12 -29.17 18.14 -7.76
N THR A 13 -29.58 19.41 -7.79
CA THR A 13 -28.62 20.54 -7.74
C THR A 13 -27.94 20.68 -6.38
N THR A 14 -28.67 20.46 -5.29
CA THR A 14 -28.10 20.56 -3.93
C THR A 14 -27.31 19.30 -3.56
N GLY A 15 -27.79 18.12 -3.98
CA GLY A 15 -27.07 16.85 -3.81
C GLY A 15 -25.76 16.82 -4.58
N ALA A 16 -25.74 17.31 -5.83
CA ALA A 16 -24.52 17.44 -6.62
C ALA A 16 -23.55 18.48 -6.04
N ALA A 17 -24.04 19.53 -5.38
CA ALA A 17 -23.19 20.51 -4.68
C ALA A 17 -22.57 19.95 -3.40
N MET A 18 -23.30 19.13 -2.63
CA MET A 18 -22.78 18.50 -1.40
C MET A 18 -21.82 17.33 -1.66
N ILE A 19 -22.06 16.53 -2.71
CA ILE A 19 -21.14 15.47 -3.20
C ILE A 19 -20.14 16.08 -4.20
N GLY A 20 -20.06 17.41 -4.26
CA GLY A 20 -19.36 18.16 -5.29
C GLY A 20 -17.88 17.81 -5.37
N GLY A 21 -17.51 17.15 -6.48
CA GLY A 21 -16.18 17.07 -7.08
C GLY A 21 -15.09 16.48 -6.19
N LYS A 22 -14.70 17.18 -5.12
CA LYS A 22 -13.56 16.83 -4.27
C LYS A 22 -13.76 15.55 -3.46
N SER A 23 -14.97 15.20 -3.00
CA SER A 23 -15.16 13.94 -2.25
C SER A 23 -15.19 12.71 -3.15
N LEU A 24 -15.56 12.88 -4.43
CA LEU A 24 -15.48 11.82 -5.44
C LEU A 24 -14.04 11.58 -5.88
N PHE A 25 -13.22 12.64 -5.96
CA PHE A 25 -11.80 12.53 -6.29
C PHE A 25 -10.88 12.38 -5.07
N ALA A 26 -11.39 12.55 -3.84
CA ALA A 26 -10.61 12.32 -2.62
C ALA A 26 -10.11 10.87 -2.50
N PHE A 27 -10.76 9.93 -3.20
CA PHE A 27 -10.31 8.55 -3.32
C PHE A 27 -9.46 8.28 -4.57
N SER A 28 -9.52 9.16 -5.59
CA SER A 28 -8.84 8.92 -6.87
C SER A 28 -7.47 9.56 -6.97
N ASP A 29 -7.10 10.44 -6.02
CA ASP A 29 -5.79 11.07 -5.96
C ASP A 29 -4.92 10.48 -4.83
N ALA A 30 -5.18 9.21 -4.47
CA ALA A 30 -4.10 8.33 -4.06
C ALA A 30 -3.28 8.09 -5.33
N GLY A 31 -2.45 9.08 -5.70
CA GLY A 31 -1.50 8.96 -6.78
C GLY A 31 -0.79 7.63 -6.57
N GLN A 32 -0.96 6.72 -7.53
CA GLN A 32 -0.25 5.46 -7.54
C GLN A 32 1.22 5.82 -7.53
N ALA A 33 1.80 5.79 -6.33
CA ALA A 33 3.22 5.93 -6.15
C ALA A 33 3.81 4.77 -6.95
N ASP A 34 4.52 5.10 -8.01
CA ASP A 34 5.16 4.19 -8.97
C ASP A 34 6.38 3.48 -8.32
N HIS A 35 6.20 3.04 -7.09
CA HIS A 35 7.17 2.40 -6.22
C HIS A 35 6.62 1.06 -5.77
N SER A 36 6.07 0.32 -6.74
CA SER A 36 5.50 -0.99 -6.53
C SER A 36 6.61 -2.01 -6.28
N PHE A 37 6.58 -2.61 -5.09
CA PHE A 37 7.31 -3.84 -4.79
C PHE A 37 7.02 -4.90 -5.86
N SER A 38 8.04 -5.65 -6.28
CA SER A 38 7.79 -6.79 -7.17
C SER A 38 7.11 -7.92 -6.40
N SER A 39 6.45 -8.85 -7.12
CA SER A 39 5.88 -10.04 -6.49
C SER A 39 6.92 -10.85 -5.71
N GLN A 40 8.18 -10.84 -6.18
CA GLN A 40 9.28 -11.52 -5.51
C GLN A 40 9.68 -10.82 -4.20
N ASP A 41 9.59 -9.49 -4.15
CA ASP A 41 9.87 -8.73 -2.93
C ASP A 41 8.79 -8.95 -1.88
N VAL A 42 7.52 -9.02 -2.30
CA VAL A 42 6.39 -9.34 -1.41
C VAL A 42 6.56 -10.74 -0.82
N GLU A 43 6.93 -11.74 -1.64
CA GLU A 43 7.19 -13.10 -1.16
C GLU A 43 8.35 -13.15 -0.15
N ARG A 44 9.43 -12.39 -0.38
CA ARG A 44 10.52 -12.25 0.59
C ARG A 44 10.07 -11.59 1.89
N LEU A 45 9.26 -10.54 1.79
CA LEU A 45 8.70 -9.86 2.96
C LEU A 45 7.81 -10.79 3.79
N ASP A 46 7.05 -11.68 3.14
CA ASP A 46 6.28 -12.72 3.83
C ASP A 46 7.19 -13.71 4.57
N GLU A 47 8.26 -14.21 3.95
CA GLU A 47 9.21 -15.12 4.61
C GLU A 47 9.92 -14.46 5.81
N LEU A 48 10.27 -13.17 5.67
CA LEU A 48 10.85 -12.38 6.75
C LEU A 48 9.85 -12.19 7.90
N ALA A 49 8.61 -11.84 7.59
CA ALA A 49 7.57 -11.65 8.60
C ALA A 49 7.20 -12.96 9.30
N GLU A 50 7.18 -14.08 8.56
CA GLU A 50 6.93 -15.42 9.11
C GLU A 50 8.04 -15.85 10.07
N THR A 51 9.27 -15.40 9.87
CA THR A 51 10.37 -15.65 10.83
C THR A 51 10.12 -14.92 12.16
N ILE A 52 9.47 -13.76 12.14
CA ILE A 52 9.15 -12.95 13.34
C ILE A 52 7.91 -13.52 14.05
N LEU A 53 6.85 -13.82 13.29
CA LEU A 53 5.60 -14.37 13.77
C LEU A 53 5.26 -15.66 13.00
N PRO A 54 5.91 -16.78 13.37
CA PRO A 54 5.68 -18.04 12.68
C PRO A 54 4.31 -18.60 13.04
N ARG A 55 3.76 -19.37 12.10
CA ARG A 55 2.56 -20.15 12.34
C ARG A 55 2.76 -21.12 13.50
N THR A 56 1.85 -21.05 14.46
CA THR A 56 1.78 -21.98 15.60
C THR A 56 0.37 -22.56 15.66
N ASP A 57 -0.32 -22.50 16.79
CA ASP A 57 -1.74 -22.84 16.91
C ASP A 57 -2.65 -21.74 16.32
N THR A 58 -2.08 -20.55 16.05
CA THR A 58 -2.72 -19.44 15.35
C THR A 58 -2.06 -19.20 13.99
N PRO A 59 -2.78 -18.59 13.02
CA PRO A 59 -2.22 -18.20 11.73
C PRO A 59 -0.94 -17.37 11.88
N GLY A 60 0.05 -17.62 11.01
CA GLY A 60 1.32 -16.90 10.96
C GLY A 60 1.21 -15.55 10.23
N ALA A 61 2.32 -14.82 10.14
CA ALA A 61 2.36 -13.55 9.41
C ALA A 61 2.10 -13.71 7.91
N LYS A 62 2.59 -14.79 7.30
CA LYS A 62 2.33 -15.09 5.89
C LYS A 62 0.85 -15.43 5.65
N ASP A 63 0.25 -16.20 6.54
CA ASP A 63 -1.19 -16.51 6.47
C ASP A 63 -2.07 -15.24 6.61
N ALA A 64 -1.57 -14.22 7.32
CA ALA A 64 -2.24 -12.95 7.52
C ALA A 64 -1.97 -11.91 6.40
N GLY A 65 -1.18 -12.24 5.38
CA GLY A 65 -0.89 -11.34 4.25
C GLY A 65 -0.04 -10.13 4.64
N VAL A 66 0.86 -10.29 5.61
CA VAL A 66 1.67 -9.18 6.13
C VAL A 66 2.62 -8.62 5.08
N GLY A 67 3.16 -9.44 4.16
CA GLY A 67 4.00 -9.00 3.04
C GLY A 67 3.34 -7.98 2.14
N GLU A 68 2.10 -8.25 1.72
CA GLU A 68 1.31 -7.35 0.87
C GLU A 68 0.93 -6.06 1.62
N PHE A 69 0.57 -6.20 2.91
CA PHE A 69 0.30 -5.05 3.77
C PHE A 69 1.52 -4.14 3.92
N MET A 70 2.71 -4.71 4.14
CA MET A 70 3.96 -3.94 4.25
C MET A 70 4.27 -3.18 2.96
N ALA A 71 4.10 -3.83 1.81
CA ALA A 71 4.33 -3.20 0.50
C ALA A 71 3.42 -1.98 0.28
N MET A 72 2.12 -2.12 0.59
CA MET A 72 1.18 -0.99 0.55
C MET A 72 1.56 0.10 1.55
N PHE A 73 1.83 -0.27 2.80
CA PHE A 73 2.10 0.70 3.86
C PHE A 73 3.36 1.53 3.60
N VAL A 74 4.45 0.89 3.14
CA VAL A 74 5.70 1.59 2.78
C VAL A 74 5.53 2.45 1.52
N SER A 75 4.66 2.05 0.60
CA SER A 75 4.39 2.85 -0.60
C SER A 75 3.62 4.12 -0.24
N ASP A 76 2.58 3.99 0.59
CA ASP A 76 1.60 5.06 0.82
C ASP A 76 1.95 5.95 2.02
N CYS A 77 2.60 5.42 3.05
CA CYS A 77 2.78 6.12 4.32
C CYS A 77 4.22 6.63 4.57
N TYR A 78 5.23 6.12 3.87
CA TYR A 78 6.63 6.50 4.12
C TYR A 78 7.04 7.72 3.31
N THR A 79 7.89 8.57 3.91
CA THR A 79 8.62 9.61 3.17
C THR A 79 9.64 8.97 2.22
N PRO A 80 10.08 9.68 1.15
CA PRO A 80 11.08 9.14 0.23
C PRO A 80 12.36 8.66 0.92
N SER A 81 12.85 9.40 1.92
CA SER A 81 14.04 9.03 2.70
C SER A 81 13.86 7.75 3.53
N GLU A 82 12.69 7.56 4.13
CA GLU A 82 12.39 6.32 4.88
C GLU A 82 12.25 5.12 3.96
N ARG A 83 11.67 5.35 2.76
CA ARG A 83 11.53 4.32 1.74
C ARG A 83 12.89 3.85 1.22
N GLU A 84 13.84 4.77 0.99
CA GLU A 84 15.21 4.43 0.61
C GLU A 84 15.90 3.54 1.66
N VAL A 85 15.74 3.88 2.95
CA VAL A 85 16.28 3.06 4.05
C VAL A 85 15.65 1.66 4.06
N PHE A 86 14.34 1.57 3.80
CA PHE A 86 13.64 0.29 3.73
C PHE A 86 14.16 -0.59 2.59
N TYR A 87 14.28 -0.04 1.38
CA TYR A 87 14.83 -0.77 0.22
C TYR A 87 16.29 -1.18 0.44
N PHE A 88 17.09 -0.32 1.07
CA PHE A 88 18.46 -0.66 1.44
C PHE A 88 18.52 -1.83 2.42
N GLY A 89 17.64 -1.85 3.44
CA GLY A 89 17.53 -2.97 4.37
C GLY A 89 17.10 -4.27 3.70
N LEU A 90 16.16 -4.20 2.75
CA LEU A 90 15.69 -5.37 2.00
C LEU A 90 16.82 -5.95 1.12
N ALA A 91 17.59 -5.09 0.43
CA ALA A 91 18.75 -5.49 -0.38
C ALA A 91 19.85 -6.17 0.46
N LEU A 92 20.13 -5.65 1.66
CA LEU A 92 21.12 -6.25 2.57
C LEU A 92 20.74 -7.67 3.04
N THR A 93 19.46 -8.01 2.99
CA THR A 93 18.96 -9.31 3.43
C THR A 93 18.95 -10.33 2.28
N ASP A 94 19.25 -9.90 1.04
CA ASP A 94 19.39 -10.81 -0.10
C ASP A 94 20.72 -11.59 0.00
N PRO A 95 20.69 -12.93 0.09
CA PRO A 95 21.90 -13.74 0.18
C PRO A 95 22.81 -13.58 -1.05
N HIS A 96 22.28 -13.20 -2.23
CA HIS A 96 23.11 -12.95 -3.42
C HIS A 96 23.91 -11.65 -3.36
N GLU A 97 23.45 -10.67 -2.57
CA GLU A 97 24.08 -9.35 -2.47
C GLU A 97 25.16 -9.32 -1.36
N ILE A 98 24.96 -10.12 -0.31
CA ILE A 98 25.96 -10.37 0.73
C ILE A 98 27.23 -11.02 0.14
N ASP A 99 27.08 -12.04 -0.73
CA ASP A 99 28.22 -12.72 -1.37
C ASP A 99 29.04 -11.77 -2.25
N LYS A 100 28.36 -10.85 -2.97
CA LYS A 100 29.02 -9.86 -3.83
C LYS A 100 29.83 -8.83 -3.05
N LYS A 101 29.36 -8.43 -1.86
CA LYS A 101 30.05 -7.46 -0.99
C LYS A 101 31.20 -8.11 -0.21
N ILE A 102 31.06 -9.36 0.21
CA ILE A 102 32.15 -10.15 0.83
C ILE A 102 33.28 -10.41 -0.18
N ARG A 103 32.95 -10.63 -1.45
CA ARG A 103 33.95 -10.91 -2.51
C ARG A 103 34.67 -9.66 -3.04
N MET A 104 34.30 -8.47 -2.58
CA MET A 104 34.87 -7.17 -2.98
C MET A 104 35.78 -6.55 -1.90
N ILE A 105 35.97 -7.24 -0.78
CA ILE A 105 36.93 -6.97 0.29
C ILE A 105 38.05 -8.02 0.19
#